data_AF-A0A959SL91-F1
#
_entry.id   AF-A0A959SL91-F1
#
_cell.length_a   1.000
_cell.length_b   1.000
_cell.length_c   1.000
_cell.angle_alpha   90.00
_cell.angle_beta   90.00
_cell.angle_gamma   90.00
#
_symmetry.space_group_name_H-M   'P 1'
#
loop_
_entity.id
_entity.type
_entity.pdbx_description
1 polymer ?
#
loop_
_entity_poly.entity_id
_entity_poly.type
_entity_poly.pdbx_seq_one_letter_code
_entity_poly.pdbx_strand_id
1 'polypeptide(L)'
;CSFRMTDIWRSYVAVRICWENGWDVLFHNATVWQERNAHNLMKDFADEVIGYQNNKAICEKLRSLPLLPGVEHIGKNMLACYKEFISMGLVGKEELPLLEAWGKDIAALRSRK
;
A
#
# COMPACT_ATOMS: atom_id res chain seq x y z
N CYS A 1 9.71 -0.93 -6.63
CA CYS A 1 8.71 -0.15 -7.40
C CYS A 1 9.26 1.24 -7.69
N SER A 2 8.65 1.99 -8.61
CA SER A 2 8.96 3.41 -8.81
C SER A 2 8.59 4.21 -7.55
N PHE A 3 9.42 5.18 -7.17
CA PHE A 3 9.17 6.06 -6.02
C PHE A 3 7.83 6.81 -6.16
N ARG A 4 7.46 7.18 -7.39
CA ARG A 4 6.18 7.85 -7.68
C ARG A 4 4.96 7.00 -7.33
N MET A 5 5.10 5.68 -7.38
CA MET A 5 3.99 4.74 -7.13
C MET A 5 3.89 4.28 -5.68
N THR A 6 4.91 4.54 -4.87
CA THR A 6 5.02 3.95 -3.53
C THR A 6 3.80 4.30 -2.66
N ASP A 7 3.45 5.58 -2.56
CA ASP A 7 2.30 6.01 -1.75
C ASP A 7 0.96 5.64 -2.40
N ILE A 8 0.87 5.67 -3.73
CA ILE A 8 -0.35 5.33 -4.46
C ILE A 8 -0.70 3.85 -4.24
N TRP A 9 0.22 2.93 -4.49
CA TRP A 9 -0.07 1.50 -4.31
C TRP A 9 -0.24 1.11 -2.85
N ARG A 10 0.48 1.76 -1.92
CA ARG A 10 0.23 1.59 -0.48
C ARG A 10 -1.17 2.05 -0.09
N SER A 11 -1.68 3.12 -0.69
CA SER A 11 -3.06 3.56 -0.47
C SER A 11 -4.09 2.54 -0.96
N TYR A 12 -3.84 1.84 -2.07
CA TYR A 12 -4.72 0.76 -2.54
C TYR A 12 -4.78 -0.40 -1.54
N VAL A 13 -3.66 -0.78 -0.94
CA VAL A 13 -3.63 -1.79 0.14
C VAL A 13 -4.45 -1.31 1.34
N ALA A 14 -4.25 -0.06 1.78
CA ALA A 14 -4.98 0.51 2.91
C ALA A 14 -6.49 0.55 2.67
N VAL A 15 -6.93 1.09 1.52
CA VAL A 15 -8.35 1.16 1.14
C VAL A 15 -8.97 -0.24 1.06
N ARG A 16 -8.27 -1.21 0.47
CA ARG A 16 -8.76 -2.59 0.39
C ARG A 16 -8.96 -3.21 1.78
N ILE A 17 -8.05 -2.95 2.74
CA ILE A 17 -8.18 -3.43 4.12
C ILE A 17 -9.32 -2.69 4.84
N CYS A 18 -9.48 -1.38 4.63
CA CYS A 18 -10.61 -0.61 5.19
C CYS A 18 -11.94 -1.22 4.76
N TRP A 19 -12.10 -1.51 3.46
CA TRP A 19 -13.33 -2.12 2.94
C TRP A 19 -13.60 -3.51 3.53
N GLU A 20 -12.56 -4.33 3.77
CA GLU A 20 -12.72 -5.61 4.45
C GLU A 20 -13.30 -5.45 5.87
N ASN A 21 -12.96 -4.36 6.53
CA ASN A 21 -13.42 -4.06 7.90
C ASN A 21 -14.75 -3.28 7.93
N GLY A 22 -15.38 -3.04 6.78
CA GLY A 22 -16.57 -2.19 6.68
C GLY A 22 -16.31 -0.73 7.04
N TRP A 23 -15.08 -0.25 6.88
CA TRP A 23 -14.71 1.14 7.15
C TRP A 23 -14.80 1.99 5.89
N ASP A 24 -15.37 3.18 6.04
CA ASP A 24 -15.43 4.19 4.99
C ASP A 24 -14.12 4.97 4.88
N VAL A 25 -13.80 5.40 3.66
CA VAL A 25 -12.65 6.27 3.37
C VAL A 25 -13.17 7.64 2.95
N LEU A 26 -12.90 8.64 3.79
CA LEU A 26 -13.28 10.04 3.55
C LEU A 26 -12.17 10.79 2.81
N PHE A 27 -12.57 11.63 1.85
CA PHE A 27 -11.68 12.55 1.14
C PHE A 27 -12.07 14.00 1.45
N HIS A 28 -11.08 14.85 1.70
CA HIS A 28 -11.27 16.29 1.88
C HIS A 28 -10.12 17.08 1.20
N ASN A 29 -10.30 18.39 1.04
CA ASN A 29 -9.30 19.27 0.44
C ASN A 29 -8.02 19.37 1.30
N ALA A 30 -6.86 19.60 0.69
CA ALA A 30 -5.63 19.78 1.45
C ALA A 30 -5.78 20.91 2.50
N THR A 31 -5.48 20.60 3.76
CA THR A 31 -5.50 21.54 4.90
C THR A 31 -4.11 21.99 5.31
N VAL A 32 -3.07 21.44 4.68
CA VAL A 32 -1.66 21.71 4.99
C VAL A 32 -0.98 22.40 3.82
N TRP A 33 -0.04 23.29 4.13
CA TRP A 33 0.94 23.78 3.16
C TRP A 33 2.05 22.73 3.00
N GLN A 34 2.42 22.42 1.75
CA GLN A 34 3.50 21.48 1.47
C GLN A 34 4.65 22.19 0.75
N GLU A 35 5.83 22.18 1.37
CA GLU A 35 7.08 22.44 0.67
C GLU A 35 7.53 21.16 -0.04
N ARG A 36 7.47 21.16 -1.37
CA ARG A 36 7.82 20.00 -2.19
C ARG A 36 9.24 20.08 -2.71
N ASN A 37 9.83 18.91 -2.90
CA ASN A 37 11.06 18.77 -3.67
C ASN A 37 10.88 19.31 -5.10
N ALA A 38 11.94 19.87 -5.67
CA ALA A 38 11.93 20.30 -7.06
C ALA A 38 11.64 19.10 -7.98
N HIS A 39 10.64 19.25 -8.85
CA HIS A 39 10.16 18.20 -9.74
C HIS A 39 10.88 18.25 -11.09
N ASN A 40 11.21 17.07 -11.64
CA ASN A 40 11.56 16.91 -13.05
C ASN A 40 10.36 16.26 -13.75
N LEU A 41 9.56 17.08 -14.43
CA LEU A 41 8.27 16.65 -14.97
C LEU A 41 8.38 15.46 -15.94
N MET A 42 9.43 15.43 -16.78
CA MET A 42 9.59 14.34 -17.75
C MET A 42 10.01 13.03 -17.08
N LYS A 43 10.85 13.11 -16.04
CA LYS A 43 11.21 11.96 -15.23
C LYS A 43 10.01 11.44 -14.45
N ASP A 44 9.28 12.33 -13.78
CA ASP A 44 8.11 11.96 -12.98
C ASP A 44 7.04 11.29 -13.84
N PHE A 45 6.78 11.83 -15.04
CA PHE A 45 5.89 11.20 -16.00
C PHE A 45 6.34 9.78 -16.35
N ALA A 46 7.61 9.59 -16.71
CA ALA A 46 8.15 8.26 -17.03
C ALA A 46 8.03 7.28 -15.85
N ASP A 47 8.33 7.76 -14.64
CA ASP A 47 8.23 7.01 -13.38
C ASP A 47 6.78 6.65 -13.01
N GLU A 48 5.78 7.34 -13.58
CA GLU A 48 4.34 7.09 -13.37
C GLU A 48 3.71 6.16 -14.42
N VAL A 49 4.34 5.95 -15.59
CA VAL A 49 3.81 5.11 -16.68
C VAL A 49 3.44 3.70 -16.19
N ILE A 50 4.27 3.12 -15.31
CA ILE A 50 4.01 1.79 -14.72
C ILE A 50 2.68 1.75 -13.94
N GLY A 51 2.31 2.86 -13.30
CA GLY A 51 1.02 3.01 -12.63
C GLY A 51 -0.13 2.95 -13.61
N TYR A 52 -0.07 3.74 -14.68
CA TYR A 52 -1.13 3.76 -15.71
C TYR A 52 -1.34 2.39 -16.35
N GLN A 53 -0.29 1.59 -16.51
CA GLN A 53 -0.38 0.24 -17.08
C GLN A 53 -0.97 -0.79 -16.12
N ASN A 54 -0.74 -0.65 -14.80
CA ASN A 54 -1.01 -1.72 -13.84
C ASN A 54 -2.12 -1.42 -12.83
N ASN A 55 -2.51 -0.15 -12.63
CA ASN A 55 -3.45 0.24 -11.56
C ASN A 55 -4.78 -0.51 -11.62
N LYS A 56 -5.34 -0.71 -12.81
CA LYS A 56 -6.59 -1.48 -12.97
C LYS A 56 -6.42 -2.93 -12.53
N ALA A 57 -5.38 -3.60 -13.02
CA ALA A 57 -5.08 -4.98 -12.66
C ALA A 57 -4.79 -5.13 -11.16
N ILE A 58 -4.07 -4.18 -10.57
CA ILE A 58 -3.84 -4.13 -9.11
C ILE A 58 -5.16 -4.11 -8.35
N CYS A 59 -6.07 -3.19 -8.71
CA CYS A 59 -7.37 -3.08 -8.04
C CYS A 59 -8.18 -4.38 -8.16
N GLU A 60 -8.19 -5.01 -9.33
CA GLU A 60 -8.89 -6.28 -9.56
C GLU A 60 -8.30 -7.42 -8.71
N LYS A 61 -6.96 -7.54 -8.70
CA LYS A 61 -6.25 -8.55 -7.89
C LYS A 61 -6.48 -8.36 -6.40
N LEU A 62 -6.30 -7.14 -5.89
CA LEU A 62 -6.53 -6.84 -4.48
C LEU A 62 -7.99 -7.09 -4.04
N ARG A 63 -8.98 -6.77 -4.89
CA ARG A 63 -10.39 -7.10 -4.62
C ARG A 63 -10.64 -8.60 -4.54
N SER A 64 -9.96 -9.39 -5.37
CA SER A 64 -10.10 -10.86 -5.39
C SER A 64 -9.41 -11.58 -4.22
N LEU A 65 -8.53 -10.89 -3.48
CA LEU A 65 -7.83 -11.50 -2.35
C LEU A 65 -8.79 -11.83 -1.20
N PRO A 66 -8.74 -13.05 -0.66
CA PRO A 66 -9.45 -13.40 0.56
C PRO A 66 -8.74 -12.76 1.75
N LEU A 67 -9.34 -11.70 2.30
CA LEU A 67 -8.87 -11.02 3.50
C LEU A 67 -9.81 -11.36 4.67
N LEU A 68 -9.37 -11.08 5.89
CA LEU A 68 -10.18 -11.30 7.10
C LEU A 68 -10.53 -9.95 7.74
N PRO A 69 -11.80 -9.72 8.16
CA PRO A 69 -12.17 -8.53 8.92
C PRO A 69 -11.57 -8.61 10.33
N GLY A 70 -11.28 -7.47 10.96
CA GLY A 70 -10.72 -7.39 12.32
C GLY A 70 -9.36 -6.70 12.38
N VAL A 71 -9.14 -5.89 13.42
CA VAL A 71 -7.92 -5.10 13.63
C VAL A 71 -6.68 -5.99 13.85
N GLU A 72 -6.90 -7.18 14.40
CA GLU A 72 -5.91 -8.25 14.57
C GLU A 72 -5.42 -8.84 13.25
N HIS A 73 -6.22 -8.75 12.19
CA HIS A 73 -5.91 -9.32 10.89
C HIS A 73 -5.25 -8.32 9.92
N ILE A 74 -5.17 -7.02 10.25
CA ILE A 74 -4.56 -5.98 9.41
C ILE A 74 -3.16 -6.36 8.93
N GLY A 75 -2.27 -6.81 9.84
CA GLY A 75 -0.90 -7.18 9.48
C GLY A 75 -0.85 -8.37 8.52
N LYS A 76 -1.67 -9.39 8.76
CA LYS A 76 -1.78 -10.57 7.88
C LYS A 76 -2.34 -10.20 6.51
N ASN A 77 -3.36 -9.35 6.46
CA ASN A 77 -3.96 -8.87 5.22
C ASN A 77 -2.97 -8.02 4.41
N MET A 78 -2.18 -7.18 5.07
CA MET A 78 -1.13 -6.39 4.43
C MET A 78 -0.07 -7.28 3.79
N LEU A 79 0.39 -8.32 4.50
CA LEU A 79 1.30 -9.33 3.95
C LEU A 79 0.71 -10.04 2.72
N ALA A 80 -0.59 -10.38 2.73
CA ALA A 80 -1.26 -10.98 1.58
C ALA A 80 -1.25 -10.04 0.36
N CYS A 81 -1.55 -8.76 0.56
CA CYS A 81 -1.52 -7.76 -0.52
C CYS A 81 -0.10 -7.57 -1.09
N TYR A 82 0.93 -7.52 -0.25
CA TYR A 82 2.32 -7.39 -0.70
C TYR A 82 2.83 -8.63 -1.43
N LYS A 83 2.41 -9.83 -1.02
CA LYS A 83 2.68 -11.05 -1.78
C LYS A 83 2.10 -11.00 -3.20
N GLU A 84 0.91 -10.40 -3.37
CA GLU A 84 0.33 -10.18 -4.69
C GLU A 84 1.12 -9.13 -5.50
N PHE A 85 1.57 -8.04 -4.88
CA PHE A 85 2.44 -7.08 -5.59
C PHE A 85 3.76 -7.70 -6.07
N ILE A 86 4.32 -8.63 -5.29
CA ILE A 86 5.52 -9.36 -5.66
C ILE A 86 5.22 -10.38 -6.77
N SER A 87 4.09 -11.09 -6.71
CA SER A 87 3.69 -12.03 -7.76
C SER A 87 3.46 -11.33 -9.10
N MET A 88 2.96 -10.09 -9.07
CA MET A 88 2.81 -9.21 -10.22
C MET A 88 4.13 -8.55 -10.70
N GLY A 89 5.25 -8.74 -9.98
CA GLY A 89 6.54 -8.13 -10.32
C GLY A 89 6.62 -6.61 -10.11
N LEU A 90 5.67 -6.03 -9.38
CA LEU A 90 5.57 -4.58 -9.16
C LEU A 90 6.47 -4.11 -8.01
N VAL A 91 6.68 -5.00 -7.03
CA VAL A 91 7.44 -4.77 -5.81
C VAL A 91 8.46 -5.89 -5.65
N GLY A 92 9.66 -5.56 -5.15
CA GLY A 92 10.73 -6.52 -4.93
C GLY A 92 10.44 -7.46 -3.75
N LYS A 93 11.07 -8.65 -3.76
CA LYS A 93 10.90 -9.65 -2.69
C LYS A 93 11.45 -9.17 -1.34
N GLU A 94 12.34 -8.18 -1.38
CA GLU A 94 13.00 -7.55 -0.26
C GLU A 94 12.03 -6.80 0.66
N GLU A 95 10.84 -6.47 0.17
CA GLU A 95 9.81 -5.78 0.96
C GLU A 95 9.12 -6.68 1.98
N LEU A 96 9.06 -8.00 1.76
CA LEU A 96 8.44 -8.92 2.73
C LEU A 96 9.19 -8.95 4.07
N PRO A 97 10.53 -9.14 4.11
CA PRO A 97 11.28 -9.07 5.36
C PRO A 97 11.08 -7.75 6.12
N LEU A 98 10.99 -6.63 5.40
CA LEU A 98 10.78 -5.30 6.01
C LEU A 98 9.38 -5.20 6.63
N LEU A 99 8.35 -5.66 5.91
CA LEU A 99 6.98 -5.63 6.40
C LEU A 99 6.77 -6.59 7.59
N GLU A 100 7.41 -7.76 7.56
CA GLU A 100 7.41 -8.71 8.67
C GLU A 100 8.14 -8.15 9.90
N ALA A 101 9.29 -7.50 9.72
CA ALA A 101 10.02 -6.85 10.80
C ALA A 101 9.16 -5.76 11.44
N TRP A 102 8.58 -4.87 10.64
CA TRP A 102 7.67 -3.84 11.13
C TRP A 102 6.46 -4.44 11.88
N GLY A 103 5.87 -5.52 11.36
CA GLY A 103 4.77 -6.21 12.04
C GLY A 103 5.16 -6.75 13.42
N LYS A 104 6.38 -7.28 13.56
CA LYS A 104 6.92 -7.73 14.87
C LYS A 104 7.11 -6.56 15.82
N ASP A 105 7.65 -5.44 15.34
CA ASP A 105 7.84 -4.24 16.16
C ASP A 105 6.51 -3.70 16.69
N ILE A 106 5.48 -3.62 15.83
CA ILE A 106 4.14 -3.20 16.22
C ILE A 106 3.52 -4.16 17.25
N ALA A 107 3.69 -5.47 17.08
CA ALA A 107 3.21 -6.47 18.04
C ALA A 107 3.90 -6.32 19.41
N ALA A 108 5.22 -6.12 19.42
CA ALA A 108 6.00 -5.91 20.63
C ALA A 108 5.61 -4.62 21.37
N LEU A 109 5.24 -3.56 20.64
CA LEU A 109 4.72 -2.33 21.26
C LEU A 109 3.35 -2.52 21.89
N ARG A 110 2.49 -3.36 21.30
CA ARG A 110 1.16 -3.67 21.85
C ARG A 110 1.22 -4.51 23.13
N SER A 111 2.21 -5.39 23.26
CA SER A 111 2.38 -6.25 24.44
C SER A 111 3.04 -5.55 25.64
N ARG A 112 3.49 -4.30 25.48
CA ARG A 112 4.11 -3.50 26.55
C ARG A 112 3.12 -2.60 27.30
N LYS A 113 1.83 -2.71 26.99
CA LYS A 113 0.73 -2.16 27.80
C LYS A 113 0.19 -3.23 28.73
#